data_AF-A0A2V9JZQ2-F1
#
_entry.id   AF-A0A2V9JZQ2-F1
#
_cell.length_a   1.000
_cell.length_b   1.000
_cell.length_c   1.000
_cell.angle_alpha   90.00
_cell.angle_beta   90.00
_cell.angle_gamma   90.00
#
_symmetry.space_group_name_H-M   'P 1'
#
loop_
_entity.id
_entity.type
_entity.pdbx_description
1 polymer ?
#
loop_
_entity_poly.entity_id
_entity_poly.type
_entity_poly.pdbx_seq_one_letter_code
_entity_poly.pdbx_strand_id
1 'polypeptide(L)'
;MSRYAVSLLALTLSAASLAGDDPRKKPREESMSPGKFAEAHAPLFQVPEPKTGAVTDRVARALGKASSPNGGRLAPRNFIDLHIFGRMARDGVPHAPLATDQEFLRRVSLDLTGRIPAAEEVRAFASDRDPAKRERLVDRLLESEAYVDKWAYFFMDTFRANGKMGRGQNLLYYWMKENLRVDRPYDDVARSIIAASAKSNSVVAAANVIAREHVQGKAQPDDGRDLGMVQQLDTD
;
A
#
# COMPACT_ATOMS: atom_id res chain seq x y z
N MET A 1 61.31 19.78 46.01
CA MET A 1 61.32 18.37 45.54
C MET A 1 60.50 18.35 44.25
N SER A 2 61.10 18.41 43.05
CA SER A 2 61.51 17.25 42.21
C SER A 2 60.40 16.19 42.14
N ARG A 3 59.79 15.83 41.00
CA ARG A 3 60.29 15.26 39.71
C ARG A 3 59.21 15.47 38.62
N TYR A 4 59.35 15.36 37.29
CA TYR A 4 60.40 15.26 36.24
C TYR A 4 59.77 15.94 34.97
N ALA A 5 60.43 16.66 34.05
CA ALA A 5 61.62 16.42 33.21
C ALA A 5 61.37 15.61 31.89
N VAL A 6 61.32 16.37 30.77
CA VAL A 6 61.84 16.05 29.41
C VAL A 6 61.16 14.97 28.55
N SER A 7 60.60 15.39 27.40
CA SER A 7 61.13 15.01 26.06
C SER A 7 60.46 15.79 24.91
N LEU A 8 61.30 16.45 24.10
CA LEU A 8 60.99 16.97 22.77
C LEU A 8 61.27 15.86 21.75
N LEU A 9 60.35 15.57 20.83
CA LEU A 9 60.71 15.16 19.47
C LEU A 9 59.58 15.49 18.51
N ALA A 10 59.91 16.15 17.40
CA ALA A 10 58.99 16.38 16.30
C ALA A 10 59.25 15.36 15.19
N LEU A 11 58.19 14.76 14.64
CA LEU A 11 58.19 14.29 13.26
C LEU A 11 56.76 14.29 12.69
N THR A 12 56.67 14.56 11.39
CA THR A 12 55.46 14.86 10.63
C THR A 12 54.68 13.62 10.19
N LEU A 13 53.35 13.72 10.10
CA LEU A 13 52.57 12.92 9.15
C LEU A 13 51.50 13.77 8.45
N SER A 14 51.33 13.52 7.16
CA SER A 14 50.70 14.36 6.14
C SER A 14 49.40 15.08 6.49
N ALA A 15 49.33 16.36 6.14
CA ALA A 15 48.06 17.05 5.92
C ALA A 15 47.41 16.52 4.61
N ALA A 16 46.28 15.83 4.74
CA ALA A 16 45.36 15.54 3.63
C ALA A 16 44.07 16.33 3.87
N SER A 17 43.78 17.25 2.95
CA SER A 17 42.68 18.22 3.01
C SER A 17 41.30 17.63 3.38
N LEU A 18 40.86 17.81 4.63
CA LEU A 18 39.43 17.98 4.91
C LEU A 18 39.04 19.41 4.51
N ALA A 19 38.69 19.58 3.23
CA ALA A 19 38.02 20.78 2.78
C ALA A 19 36.58 20.76 3.35
N GLY A 20 36.24 21.75 4.18
CA GLY A 20 34.96 21.77 4.88
C GLY A 20 33.77 21.96 3.94
N ASP A 21 32.65 21.31 4.27
CA ASP A 21 31.37 21.66 3.68
C ASP A 21 30.85 22.97 4.28
N ASP A 22 30.51 23.93 3.40
CA ASP A 22 29.93 25.21 3.78
C ASP A 22 28.47 25.01 4.26
N PRO A 23 28.13 25.37 5.51
CA PRO A 23 26.78 25.20 6.05
C PRO A 23 25.71 26.07 5.36
N ARG A 24 26.09 26.91 4.38
CA ARG A 24 25.17 27.69 3.54
C ARG A 24 24.83 27.04 2.20
N LYS A 25 25.41 25.88 1.85
CA LYS A 25 24.86 25.07 0.75
C LYS A 25 23.48 24.55 1.18
N LYS A 26 22.43 25.05 0.54
CA LYS A 26 21.15 24.33 0.50
C LYS A 26 21.46 22.88 0.07
N PRO A 27 20.87 21.85 0.70
CA PRO A 27 21.03 20.48 0.23
C PRO A 27 20.65 20.46 -1.25
N ARG A 28 21.48 19.80 -2.07
CA ARG A 28 21.11 19.58 -3.47
C ARG A 28 19.85 18.74 -3.46
N GLU A 29 18.71 19.36 -3.76
CA GLU A 29 17.59 18.64 -4.33
C GLU A 29 18.11 18.06 -5.64
N GLU A 30 18.57 16.80 -5.59
CA GLU A 30 18.49 15.96 -6.77
C GLU A 30 17.01 15.82 -7.09
N SER A 31 16.50 16.75 -7.90
CA SER A 31 15.21 16.63 -8.54
C SER A 31 15.23 15.31 -9.30
N MET A 32 14.63 14.27 -8.75
CA MET A 32 14.52 12.99 -9.41
C MET A 32 13.69 13.22 -10.66
N SER A 33 14.36 13.33 -11.81
CA SER A 33 13.72 13.27 -13.11
C SER A 33 12.81 12.04 -13.11
N PRO A 34 11.56 12.12 -13.61
CA PRO A 34 10.64 10.98 -13.65
C PRO A 34 11.27 9.70 -14.23
N GLY A 35 12.22 9.85 -15.17
CA GLY A 35 13.01 8.75 -15.72
C GLY A 35 13.94 8.05 -14.70
N LYS A 36 14.61 8.79 -13.80
CA LYS A 36 15.50 8.20 -12.78
C LYS A 36 14.74 7.29 -11.81
N PHE A 37 13.49 7.64 -11.47
CA PHE A 37 12.64 6.82 -10.61
C PHE A 37 12.21 5.52 -11.31
N ALA A 38 11.81 5.62 -12.59
CA ALA A 38 11.49 4.45 -13.39
C ALA A 38 12.69 3.52 -13.60
N GLU A 39 13.89 4.07 -13.83
CA GLU A 39 15.13 3.32 -13.99
C GLU A 39 15.56 2.64 -12.69
N ALA A 40 15.51 3.34 -11.54
CA ALA A 40 15.80 2.77 -10.23
C ALA A 40 14.83 1.63 -9.83
N HIS A 41 13.60 1.66 -10.32
CA HIS A 41 12.58 0.65 -10.05
C HIS A 41 12.45 -0.43 -11.14
N ALA A 42 13.11 -0.28 -12.29
CA ALA A 42 13.12 -1.30 -13.34
C ALA A 42 13.54 -2.71 -12.83
N PRO A 43 14.53 -2.86 -11.91
CA PRO A 43 14.88 -4.17 -11.34
C PRO A 43 13.78 -4.81 -10.49
N LEU A 44 12.85 -4.04 -9.91
CA LEU A 44 11.74 -4.58 -9.11
C LEU A 44 10.72 -5.34 -9.98
N PHE A 45 10.60 -4.96 -11.25
CA PHE A 45 9.72 -5.59 -12.24
C PHE A 45 10.44 -6.64 -13.10
N GLN A 46 11.76 -6.77 -12.98
CA GLN A 46 12.49 -7.92 -13.52
C GLN A 46 12.11 -9.16 -12.72
N VAL A 47 11.41 -10.10 -13.36
CA VAL A 47 11.00 -11.36 -12.73
C VAL A 47 12.26 -12.15 -12.35
N PRO A 48 12.53 -12.38 -11.05
CA PRO A 48 13.69 -13.18 -10.65
C PRO A 48 13.49 -14.65 -11.04
N GLU A 49 14.58 -15.34 -11.37
CA GLU A 49 14.58 -16.81 -11.47
C GLU A 49 14.05 -17.42 -10.16
N PRO A 50 13.12 -18.40 -10.22
CA PRO A 50 12.22 -18.70 -9.11
C PRO A 50 12.89 -19.52 -8.01
N LYS A 51 13.54 -18.86 -7.04
CA LYS A 51 14.04 -19.50 -5.81
C LYS A 51 12.94 -19.87 -4.81
N THR A 52 11.70 -19.46 -5.04
CA THR A 52 10.56 -19.61 -4.10
C THR A 52 9.38 -20.42 -4.65
N GLY A 53 9.54 -21.09 -5.80
CA GLY A 53 8.47 -21.81 -6.49
C GLY A 53 7.96 -23.09 -5.80
N ALA A 54 8.71 -23.66 -4.85
CA ALA A 54 8.53 -25.04 -4.39
C ALA A 54 7.11 -25.44 -3.94
N VAL A 55 6.33 -24.52 -3.36
CA VAL A 55 4.92 -24.77 -3.00
C VAL A 55 4.02 -24.73 -4.24
N THR A 56 4.16 -23.72 -5.09
CA THR A 56 3.46 -23.61 -6.38
C THR A 56 3.74 -24.83 -7.25
N ASP A 57 5.01 -25.25 -7.37
CA ASP A 57 5.41 -26.41 -8.15
C ASP A 57 4.84 -27.72 -7.59
N ARG A 58 4.78 -27.85 -6.25
CA ARG A 58 4.18 -29.02 -5.59
C ARG A 58 2.67 -29.08 -5.86
N VAL A 59 1.97 -27.94 -5.77
CA VAL A 59 0.54 -27.85 -6.04
C VAL A 59 0.24 -28.05 -7.53
N ALA A 60 1.00 -27.44 -8.44
CA ALA A 60 0.85 -27.60 -9.89
C ALA A 60 1.12 -29.05 -10.36
N ARG A 61 2.02 -29.78 -9.70
CA ARG A 61 2.22 -31.23 -9.95
C ARG A 61 1.11 -32.11 -9.36
N ALA A 62 0.52 -31.71 -8.23
CA ALA A 62 -0.56 -32.46 -7.57
C ALA A 62 -1.92 -32.25 -8.26
N LEU A 63 -2.17 -31.04 -8.76
CA LEU A 63 -3.26 -30.71 -9.66
C LEU A 63 -2.93 -31.25 -11.06
N GLY A 64 -3.10 -32.56 -11.26
CA GLY A 64 -2.88 -33.21 -12.55
C GLY A 64 -3.57 -32.43 -13.68
N LYS A 65 -2.85 -32.26 -14.81
CA LYS A 65 -3.18 -31.34 -15.93
C LYS A 65 -4.69 -31.07 -16.05
N ALA A 66 -5.13 -29.94 -15.51
CA ALA A 66 -6.51 -29.52 -15.61
C ALA A 66 -6.81 -29.24 -17.09
N SER A 67 -7.43 -30.22 -17.75
CA SER A 67 -7.96 -30.06 -19.09
C SER A 67 -9.06 -29.01 -19.02
N SER A 68 -8.75 -27.77 -19.40
CA SER A 68 -9.74 -26.71 -19.49
C SER A 68 -10.67 -27.07 -20.65
N PRO A 69 -11.94 -27.44 -20.40
CA PRO A 69 -12.78 -28.07 -21.42
C PRO A 69 -13.13 -27.14 -22.58
N ASN A 70 -12.88 -25.83 -22.41
CA ASN A 70 -12.99 -24.79 -23.44
C ASN A 70 -11.69 -23.95 -23.51
N GLY A 71 -10.53 -24.58 -23.36
CA GLY A 71 -9.21 -23.94 -23.21
C GLY A 71 -8.62 -23.26 -24.46
N GLY A 72 -9.40 -22.44 -25.17
CA GLY A 72 -8.86 -21.52 -26.16
C GLY A 72 -7.96 -20.47 -25.50
N ARG A 73 -6.89 -20.03 -26.20
CA ARG A 73 -5.97 -19.00 -25.69
C ARG A 73 -6.74 -17.71 -25.35
N LEU A 74 -6.82 -17.36 -24.08
CA LEU A 74 -7.31 -16.04 -23.67
C LEU A 74 -6.36 -14.96 -24.22
N ALA A 75 -6.91 -13.97 -24.91
CA ALA A 75 -6.17 -12.80 -25.34
C ALA A 75 -5.90 -11.89 -24.11
N PRO A 76 -4.65 -11.48 -23.85
CA PRO A 76 -4.35 -10.46 -22.83
C PRO A 76 -5.08 -9.16 -23.17
N ARG A 77 -5.75 -8.54 -22.19
CA ARG A 77 -6.43 -7.25 -22.35
C ARG A 77 -5.60 -6.09 -21.81
N ASN A 78 -4.81 -6.31 -20.76
CA ASN A 78 -3.97 -5.29 -20.14
C ASN A 78 -2.54 -5.81 -19.86
N PHE A 79 -1.67 -4.95 -19.33
CA PHE A 79 -0.29 -5.33 -18.99
C PHE A 79 -0.20 -6.35 -17.84
N ILE A 80 -1.16 -6.33 -16.91
CA ILE A 80 -1.24 -7.27 -15.77
C ILE A 80 -1.47 -8.69 -16.30
N ASP A 81 -2.36 -8.86 -17.28
CA ASP A 81 -2.61 -10.14 -17.96
C ASP A 81 -1.34 -10.70 -18.62
N LEU A 82 -0.50 -9.84 -19.22
CA LEU A 82 0.78 -10.26 -19.80
C LEU A 82 1.72 -10.86 -18.73
N HIS A 83 1.79 -10.24 -17.55
CA HIS A 83 2.59 -10.76 -16.44
C HIS A 83 1.99 -12.04 -15.83
N ILE A 84 0.67 -12.09 -15.62
CA ILE A 84 -0.03 -13.26 -15.07
C ILE A 84 0.05 -14.44 -16.04
N PHE A 85 -0.42 -14.29 -17.29
CA PHE A 85 -0.39 -15.35 -18.28
C PHE A 85 1.04 -15.76 -18.67
N GLY A 86 1.98 -14.80 -18.71
CA GLY A 86 3.41 -15.11 -18.89
C GLY A 86 3.98 -15.96 -17.76
N ARG A 87 3.57 -15.73 -16.51
CA ARG A 87 3.94 -16.59 -15.37
C ARG A 87 3.27 -17.95 -15.45
N MET A 88 1.96 -18.00 -15.71
CA MET A 88 1.21 -19.26 -15.83
C MET A 88 1.76 -20.16 -16.95
N ALA A 89 2.15 -19.58 -18.09
CA ALA A 89 2.76 -20.30 -19.20
C ALA A 89 4.13 -20.90 -18.84
N ARG A 90 4.97 -20.20 -18.08
CA ARG A 90 6.26 -20.73 -17.58
C ARG A 90 6.07 -21.85 -16.56
N ASP A 91 5.13 -21.67 -15.63
CA ASP A 91 4.86 -22.62 -14.55
C ASP A 91 3.99 -23.82 -15.01
N GLY A 92 3.57 -23.85 -16.29
CA GLY A 92 2.73 -24.91 -16.86
C GLY A 92 1.29 -24.93 -16.33
N VAL A 93 0.83 -23.84 -15.71
CA VAL A 93 -0.50 -23.75 -15.08
C VAL A 93 -1.55 -23.34 -16.12
N PRO A 94 -2.59 -24.16 -16.38
CA PRO A 94 -3.64 -23.79 -17.33
C PRO A 94 -4.55 -22.69 -16.78
N HIS A 95 -5.07 -21.82 -17.65
CA HIS A 95 -6.04 -20.80 -17.26
C HIS A 95 -7.46 -21.37 -17.13
N ALA A 96 -8.22 -20.84 -16.17
CA ALA A 96 -9.65 -21.09 -16.05
C ALA A 96 -10.39 -20.60 -17.31
N PRO A 97 -11.49 -21.25 -17.71
CA PRO A 97 -12.35 -20.74 -18.78
C PRO A 97 -13.00 -19.41 -18.38
N LEU A 98 -13.45 -18.65 -19.39
CA LEU A 98 -14.17 -17.40 -19.14
C LEU A 98 -15.47 -17.66 -18.36
N ALA A 99 -15.67 -16.93 -17.26
CA ALA A 99 -16.87 -17.06 -16.42
C ALA A 99 -18.15 -16.72 -17.20
N THR A 100 -19.23 -17.46 -16.93
CA THR A 100 -20.57 -17.15 -17.46
C THR A 100 -21.06 -15.79 -16.97
N ASP A 101 -22.02 -15.17 -17.65
CA ASP A 101 -22.53 -13.85 -17.26
C ASP A 101 -23.14 -13.82 -15.85
N GLN A 102 -23.81 -14.90 -15.44
CA GLN A 102 -24.40 -15.03 -14.10
C GLN A 102 -23.32 -15.13 -13.02
N GLU A 103 -22.28 -15.93 -13.24
CA GLU A 103 -21.14 -16.02 -12.33
C GLU A 103 -20.35 -14.71 -12.27
N PHE A 104 -20.12 -14.07 -13.41
CA PHE A 104 -19.40 -12.81 -13.51
C PHE A 104 -20.12 -11.73 -12.70
N LEU A 105 -21.41 -11.52 -12.95
CA LEU A 105 -22.23 -10.55 -12.22
C LEU A 105 -22.23 -10.83 -10.71
N ARG A 106 -22.47 -12.08 -10.29
CA ARG A 106 -22.47 -12.42 -8.86
C ARG A 106 -21.10 -12.17 -8.19
N ARG A 107 -20.00 -12.53 -8.86
CA ARG A 107 -18.64 -12.31 -8.32
C ARG A 107 -18.34 -10.81 -8.25
N VAL A 108 -18.49 -10.07 -9.35
CA VAL A 108 -18.13 -8.64 -9.38
C VAL A 108 -18.98 -7.78 -8.43
N SER A 109 -20.27 -8.07 -8.26
CA SER A 109 -21.10 -7.39 -7.25
C SER A 109 -20.61 -7.65 -5.82
N LEU A 110 -20.28 -8.90 -5.46
CA LEU A 110 -19.72 -9.24 -4.15
C LEU A 110 -18.31 -8.66 -3.95
N ASP A 111 -17.47 -8.71 -4.97
CA ASP A 111 -16.07 -8.28 -4.91
C ASP A 111 -15.92 -6.75 -4.89
N LEU A 112 -16.80 -6.01 -5.58
CA LEU A 112 -16.79 -4.55 -5.54
C LEU A 112 -17.65 -3.97 -4.41
N THR A 113 -18.87 -4.46 -4.19
CA THR A 113 -19.85 -3.82 -3.27
C THR A 113 -20.19 -4.64 -2.02
N GLY A 114 -19.81 -5.92 -1.97
CA GLY A 114 -20.16 -6.83 -0.88
C GLY A 114 -21.63 -7.25 -0.86
N ARG A 115 -22.41 -6.85 -1.88
CA ARG A 115 -23.85 -7.11 -1.98
C ARG A 115 -24.16 -8.12 -3.10
N ILE A 116 -25.22 -8.89 -2.91
CA ILE A 116 -25.76 -9.77 -3.94
C ILE A 116 -26.64 -8.92 -4.87
N PRO A 117 -26.51 -9.05 -6.22
CA PRO A 117 -27.30 -8.28 -7.17
C PRO A 117 -28.79 -8.67 -7.09
N ALA A 118 -29.68 -7.70 -7.36
CA ALA A 118 -31.11 -7.93 -7.38
C ALA A 118 -31.52 -8.83 -8.56
N ALA A 119 -32.61 -9.59 -8.39
CA ALA A 119 -33.09 -10.51 -9.43
C ALA A 119 -33.45 -9.82 -10.76
N GLU A 120 -33.80 -8.53 -10.71
CA GLU A 120 -34.06 -7.70 -11.89
C GLU A 120 -32.77 -7.33 -12.63
N GLU A 121 -31.72 -6.93 -11.91
CA GLU A 121 -30.40 -6.64 -12.48
C GLU A 121 -29.81 -7.88 -13.14
N VAL A 122 -29.96 -9.06 -12.52
CA VAL A 122 -29.52 -10.35 -13.09
C VAL A 122 -30.24 -10.65 -14.40
N ARG A 123 -31.57 -10.43 -14.48
CA ARG A 123 -32.34 -10.62 -15.72
C ARG A 123 -31.93 -9.62 -16.79
N ALA A 124 -31.80 -8.33 -16.45
CA ALA A 124 -31.37 -7.29 -17.37
C ALA A 124 -29.98 -7.58 -17.96
N PHE A 125 -29.00 -7.89 -17.12
CA PHE A 125 -27.63 -8.20 -17.53
C PHE A 125 -27.53 -9.49 -18.37
N ALA A 126 -28.36 -10.49 -18.09
CA ALA A 126 -28.44 -11.71 -18.90
C ALA A 126 -29.10 -11.49 -20.27
N SER A 127 -30.05 -10.56 -20.37
CA SER A 127 -30.70 -10.20 -21.65
C SER A 127 -29.89 -9.23 -22.50
N ASP A 128 -29.01 -8.44 -21.88
CA ASP A 128 -28.13 -7.48 -22.57
C ASP A 128 -27.13 -8.21 -23.48
N ARG A 129 -27.00 -7.70 -24.71
CA ARG A 129 -26.12 -8.21 -25.77
C ARG A 129 -24.99 -7.25 -26.14
N ASP A 130 -24.88 -6.10 -25.47
CA ASP A 130 -23.79 -5.16 -25.72
C ASP A 130 -22.44 -5.81 -25.34
N PRO A 131 -21.44 -5.85 -26.25
CA PRO A 131 -20.14 -6.45 -25.95
C PRO A 131 -19.39 -5.74 -24.81
N ALA A 132 -19.70 -4.46 -24.55
CA ALA A 132 -19.12 -3.67 -23.45
C ALA A 132 -19.92 -3.76 -22.14
N LYS A 133 -21.00 -4.58 -22.05
CA LYS A 133 -21.85 -4.64 -20.84
C LYS A 133 -21.10 -4.98 -19.56
N ARG A 134 -20.01 -5.75 -19.65
CA ARG A 134 -19.16 -6.13 -18.51
C ARG A 134 -18.37 -4.94 -17.96
N GLU A 135 -17.84 -4.10 -18.84
CA GLU A 135 -17.08 -2.89 -18.50
C GLU A 135 -18.02 -1.85 -17.89
N ARG A 136 -19.13 -1.52 -18.57
CA ARG A 136 -20.16 -0.59 -18.04
C ARG A 136 -20.85 -1.06 -16.74
N LEU A 137 -20.78 -2.35 -16.41
CA LEU A 137 -21.22 -2.86 -15.11
C LEU A 137 -20.17 -2.57 -14.03
N VAL A 138 -18.90 -2.79 -14.32
CA VAL A 138 -17.79 -2.47 -13.40
C VAL A 138 -17.78 -0.99 -13.07
N ASP A 139 -17.82 -0.11 -14.09
CA ASP A 139 -17.78 1.34 -13.91
C ASP A 139 -18.90 1.81 -12.96
N ARG A 140 -20.14 1.37 -13.23
CA ARG A 140 -21.34 1.69 -12.44
C ARG A 140 -21.30 1.13 -11.00
N LEU A 141 -20.58 0.03 -10.77
CA LEU A 141 -20.37 -0.53 -9.44
C LEU A 141 -19.30 0.26 -8.68
N LEU A 142 -18.22 0.70 -9.35
CA LEU A 142 -17.17 1.55 -8.77
C LEU A 142 -17.73 2.93 -8.35
N GLU A 143 -18.59 3.52 -9.18
CA GLU A 143 -19.30 4.79 -8.90
C GLU A 143 -20.34 4.69 -7.76
N SER A 144 -20.60 3.48 -7.22
CA SER A 144 -21.68 3.28 -6.24
C SER A 144 -21.25 3.57 -4.79
N GLU A 145 -22.16 4.14 -3.99
CA GLU A 145 -21.96 4.28 -2.54
C GLU A 145 -21.65 2.94 -1.85
N ALA A 146 -22.18 1.83 -2.37
CA ALA A 146 -21.93 0.50 -1.84
C ALA A 146 -20.47 0.04 -2.01
N TYR A 147 -19.80 0.47 -3.09
CA TYR A 147 -18.35 0.30 -3.25
C TYR A 147 -17.60 1.12 -2.21
N VAL A 148 -17.91 2.43 -2.09
CA VAL A 148 -17.27 3.32 -1.11
C VAL A 148 -17.41 2.80 0.32
N ASP A 149 -18.61 2.36 0.73
CA ASP A 149 -18.86 1.77 2.05
C ASP A 149 -18.02 0.50 2.28
N LYS A 150 -18.03 -0.43 1.32
CA LYS A 150 -17.30 -1.72 1.44
C LYS A 150 -15.80 -1.49 1.54
N TRP A 151 -15.24 -0.68 0.64
CA TRP A 151 -13.80 -0.46 0.57
C TRP A 151 -13.30 0.41 1.71
N ALA A 152 -14.08 1.39 2.19
CA ALA A 152 -13.75 2.09 3.42
C ALA A 152 -13.66 1.13 4.61
N TYR A 153 -14.62 0.21 4.76
CA TYR A 153 -14.55 -0.80 5.82
C TYR A 153 -13.33 -1.73 5.69
N PHE A 154 -13.02 -2.19 4.47
CA PHE A 154 -11.82 -3.00 4.20
C PHE A 154 -10.51 -2.28 4.57
N PHE A 155 -10.39 -0.99 4.23
CA PHE A 155 -9.22 -0.20 4.61
C PHE A 155 -9.17 0.09 6.12
N MET A 156 -10.30 0.31 6.78
CA MET A 156 -10.34 0.44 8.25
C MET A 156 -9.82 -0.83 8.94
N ASP A 157 -10.21 -2.02 8.49
CA ASP A 157 -9.69 -3.29 9.01
C ASP A 157 -8.19 -3.47 8.70
N THR A 158 -7.77 -3.16 7.45
CA THR A 158 -6.36 -3.20 7.03
C THR A 158 -5.47 -2.28 7.87
N PHE A 159 -5.93 -1.06 8.17
CA PHE A 159 -5.24 -0.13 9.07
C PHE A 159 -5.45 -0.45 10.56
N ARG A 160 -6.14 -1.56 10.88
CA ARG A 160 -6.45 -2.07 12.21
C ARG A 160 -7.15 -1.03 13.09
N ALA A 161 -8.03 -0.24 12.48
CA ALA A 161 -8.80 0.78 13.16
C ALA A 161 -9.78 0.11 14.14
N ASN A 162 -9.68 0.49 15.41
CA ASN A 162 -10.37 -0.19 16.51
C ASN A 162 -10.66 0.81 17.64
N GLY A 163 -11.41 0.37 18.66
CA GLY A 163 -11.89 1.23 19.75
C GLY A 163 -10.81 2.02 20.51
N LYS A 164 -9.53 1.61 20.46
CA LYS A 164 -8.41 2.37 21.04
C LYS A 164 -8.21 3.77 20.41
N MET A 165 -8.68 3.97 19.18
CA MET A 165 -8.64 5.27 18.49
C MET A 165 -9.67 6.27 19.04
N GLY A 166 -10.68 5.82 19.79
CA GLY A 166 -11.76 6.68 20.28
C GLY A 166 -12.43 7.46 19.16
N ARG A 167 -12.58 8.78 19.33
CA ARG A 167 -13.19 9.67 18.32
C ARG A 167 -12.47 9.65 16.96
N GLY A 168 -11.16 9.38 16.95
CA GLY A 168 -10.33 9.29 15.75
C GLY A 168 -10.75 8.17 14.78
N GLN A 169 -11.40 7.12 15.28
CA GLN A 169 -11.91 6.01 14.46
C GLN A 169 -12.91 6.49 13.41
N ASN A 170 -13.92 7.26 13.82
CA ASN A 170 -14.95 7.77 12.92
C ASN A 170 -14.37 8.80 11.95
N LEU A 171 -13.43 9.63 12.40
CA LEU A 171 -12.76 10.60 11.56
C LEU A 171 -11.94 9.92 10.43
N LEU A 172 -11.20 8.86 10.76
CA LEU A 172 -10.48 8.03 9.77
C LEU A 172 -11.45 7.35 8.80
N TYR A 173 -12.60 6.84 9.27
CA TYR A 173 -13.62 6.22 8.41
C TYR A 173 -14.19 7.20 7.38
N TYR A 174 -14.61 8.39 7.81
CA TYR A 174 -15.17 9.39 6.90
C TYR A 174 -14.14 9.91 5.90
N TRP A 175 -12.90 10.13 6.32
CA TRP A 175 -11.80 10.49 5.42
C TRP A 175 -11.48 9.39 4.41
N MET A 176 -11.53 8.12 4.82
CA MET A 176 -11.38 6.99 3.89
C MET A 176 -12.51 6.95 2.87
N LYS A 177 -13.77 7.13 3.30
CA LYS A 177 -14.92 7.26 2.40
C LYS A 177 -14.74 8.43 1.41
N GLU A 178 -14.27 9.58 1.89
CA GLU A 178 -14.01 10.76 1.05
C GLU A 178 -12.97 10.46 -0.03
N ASN A 179 -11.78 9.96 0.35
CA ASN A 179 -10.72 9.63 -0.61
C ASN A 179 -11.19 8.64 -1.69
N LEU A 180 -11.98 7.62 -1.31
CA LEU A 180 -12.54 6.63 -2.25
C LEU A 180 -13.60 7.25 -3.18
N ARG A 181 -14.43 8.17 -2.67
CA ARG A 181 -15.52 8.78 -3.43
C ARG A 181 -15.03 9.80 -4.45
N VAL A 182 -13.88 10.44 -4.21
CA VAL A 182 -13.25 11.39 -5.14
C VAL A 182 -12.15 10.74 -5.99
N ASP A 183 -12.00 9.41 -5.94
CA ASP A 183 -10.93 8.63 -6.57
C ASP A 183 -9.53 9.25 -6.36
N ARG A 184 -9.20 9.55 -5.10
CA ARG A 184 -7.97 10.28 -4.79
C ARG A 184 -6.73 9.43 -5.13
N PRO A 185 -5.73 9.99 -5.86
CA PRO A 185 -4.50 9.28 -6.18
C PRO A 185 -3.83 8.65 -4.96
N TYR A 186 -3.42 7.39 -5.10
CA TYR A 186 -2.89 6.59 -4.00
C TYR A 186 -1.60 7.16 -3.40
N ASP A 187 -0.76 7.80 -4.21
CA ASP A 187 0.46 8.46 -3.75
C ASP A 187 0.15 9.68 -2.88
N ASP A 188 -0.90 10.43 -3.18
CA ASP A 188 -1.39 11.54 -2.37
C ASP A 188 -2.03 11.07 -1.06
N VAL A 189 -2.75 9.95 -1.07
CA VAL A 189 -3.27 9.29 0.15
C VAL A 189 -2.11 8.82 1.03
N ALA A 190 -1.12 8.13 0.45
CA ALA A 190 0.06 7.64 1.17
C ALA A 190 0.91 8.80 1.72
N ARG A 191 1.15 9.86 0.93
CA ARG A 191 1.82 11.09 1.38
C ARG A 191 1.06 11.75 2.51
N SER A 192 -0.28 11.84 2.42
CA SER A 192 -1.12 12.42 3.48
C SER A 192 -1.03 11.66 4.80
N ILE A 193 -0.82 10.33 4.76
CA ILE A 193 -0.60 9.49 5.95
C ILE A 193 0.81 9.71 6.51
N ILE A 194 1.85 9.61 5.67
CA ILE A 194 3.25 9.64 6.11
C ILE A 194 3.67 11.04 6.59
N ALA A 195 3.19 12.09 5.91
CA ALA A 195 3.47 13.49 6.26
C ALA A 195 2.45 14.09 7.25
N ALA A 196 1.57 13.27 7.83
CA ALA A 196 0.58 13.73 8.81
C ALA A 196 1.27 14.28 10.07
N SER A 197 1.09 15.57 10.34
CA SER A 197 1.44 16.19 11.62
C SER A 197 0.16 16.61 12.33
N ALA A 198 0.00 16.20 13.59
CA ALA A 198 -1.22 16.44 14.36
C ALA A 198 -0.93 16.43 15.87
N LYS A 199 -1.46 17.41 16.61
CA LYS A 199 -1.49 17.41 18.08
C LYS A 199 -2.36 16.29 18.66
N SER A 200 -3.43 15.93 17.94
CA SER A 200 -4.39 14.91 18.38
C SER A 200 -4.95 14.09 17.22
N ASN A 201 -5.17 12.80 17.48
CA ASN A 201 -5.85 11.87 16.59
C ASN A 201 -7.32 12.26 16.31
N SER A 202 -7.90 13.15 17.13
CA SER A 202 -9.27 13.64 16.96
C SER A 202 -9.39 14.80 15.95
N VAL A 203 -8.28 15.30 15.39
CA VAL A 203 -8.26 16.50 14.52
C VAL A 203 -7.86 16.17 13.08
N VAL A 204 -6.79 15.39 12.88
CA VAL A 204 -6.27 15.05 11.54
C VAL A 204 -6.57 13.59 11.23
N ALA A 205 -7.46 13.35 10.27
CA ALA A 205 -7.91 12.00 9.92
C ALA A 205 -6.74 11.07 9.53
N ALA A 206 -5.92 11.48 8.57
CA ALA A 206 -4.80 10.70 8.04
C ALA A 206 -3.78 10.28 9.13
N ALA A 207 -3.61 11.09 10.18
CA ALA A 207 -2.72 10.79 11.29
C ALA A 207 -3.14 9.52 12.06
N ASN A 208 -4.42 9.15 12.08
CA ASN A 208 -4.94 8.00 12.82
C ASN A 208 -4.36 6.64 12.37
N VAL A 209 -3.86 6.53 11.13
CA VAL A 209 -3.19 5.30 10.67
C VAL A 209 -1.92 5.03 11.49
N ILE A 210 -1.24 6.09 11.94
CA ILE A 210 0.00 6.05 12.74
C ILE A 210 -0.33 6.24 14.24
N ALA A 211 -1.05 7.31 14.59
CA ALA A 211 -1.45 7.69 15.94
C ALA A 211 -2.65 6.85 16.44
N ARG A 212 -2.39 5.55 16.67
CA ARG A 212 -3.39 4.54 17.04
C ARG A 212 -3.92 4.63 18.47
N GLU A 213 -3.10 5.09 19.40
CA GLU A 213 -3.42 5.17 20.82
C GLU A 213 -3.25 6.62 21.29
N HIS A 214 -4.24 7.12 22.01
CA HIS A 214 -4.09 8.38 22.74
C HIS A 214 -3.28 8.11 24.00
N VAL A 215 -1.97 8.36 23.93
CA VAL A 215 -1.10 8.38 25.11
C VAL A 215 -1.39 9.67 25.86
N GLN A 216 -2.06 9.56 27.01
CA GLN A 216 -2.14 10.68 27.94
C GLN A 216 -0.74 10.95 28.51
N GLY A 217 -0.24 12.17 28.32
CA GLY A 217 1.00 12.61 28.98
C GLY A 217 0.85 12.51 30.49
N LYS A 218 1.90 12.04 31.18
CA LYS A 218 1.90 12.07 32.65
C LYS A 218 2.03 13.52 33.11
N ALA A 219 1.24 13.92 34.10
CA ALA A 219 1.36 15.26 34.70
C ALA A 219 2.64 15.46 35.53
N GLN A 220 3.29 14.38 35.96
CA GLN A 220 4.48 14.40 36.80
C GLN A 220 5.30 13.10 36.57
N PRO A 221 6.65 13.14 36.63
CA PRO A 221 7.48 11.93 36.53
C PRO A 221 7.31 11.02 37.75
N ASP A 222 7.32 9.70 37.54
CA ASP A 222 7.28 8.72 38.64
C ASP A 222 8.60 8.68 39.43
N ASP A 223 9.74 8.87 38.74
CA ASP A 223 11.06 8.98 39.34
C ASP A 223 12.02 9.88 38.54
N GLY A 224 13.22 10.13 39.07
CA GLY A 224 14.25 10.96 38.42
C GLY A 224 14.90 10.35 37.17
N ARG A 225 14.40 9.23 36.65
CA ARG A 225 14.83 8.56 35.41
C ARG A 225 13.70 8.44 34.39
N ASP A 226 12.52 9.00 34.65
CA ASP A 226 11.37 8.97 33.74
C ASP A 226 11.58 9.90 32.53
N LEU A 227 12.50 9.51 31.65
CA LEU A 227 12.79 10.18 30.39
C LEU A 227 11.58 10.19 29.43
N GLY A 228 10.55 9.37 29.71
CA GLY A 228 9.26 9.41 29.03
C GLY A 228 8.52 10.74 29.19
N MET A 229 8.91 11.59 30.15
CA MET A 229 8.44 12.97 30.26
C MET A 229 9.04 13.92 29.21
N VAL A 230 10.26 13.68 28.74
CA VAL A 230 11.02 14.64 27.91
C VAL A 230 10.61 14.54 26.43
N GLN A 231 10.07 13.39 26.01
CA GLN A 231 9.68 13.11 24.63
C GLN A 231 8.16 12.98 24.47
N GLN A 232 7.37 13.54 25.40
CA GLN A 232 5.92 13.63 25.21
C GLN A 232 5.62 14.55 24.03
N LEU A 233 4.77 14.09 23.12
CA LEU A 233 4.18 14.95 22.10
C LEU A 233 3.22 15.91 22.79
N ASP A 234 3.23 17.18 22.38
CA ASP A 234 2.39 18.23 22.94
C ASP A 234 0.90 17.94 22.67
N THR A 235 0.19 17.43 23.70
CA THR A 235 -1.18 16.87 23.59
C THR A 235 -2.31 17.91 23.69
N ASP A 236 -1.96 19.18 23.91
CA ASP A 236 -2.89 20.27 24.28
C ASP A 236 -3.45 21.01 23.04
#